data_AF-A0A512JRC8-F1
#
_entry.id   AF-A0A512JRC8-F1
#
_cell.length_a   1.000
_cell.length_b   1.000
_cell.length_c   1.000
_cell.angle_alpha   90.00
_cell.angle_beta   90.00
_cell.angle_gamma   90.00
#
_symmetry.space_group_name_H-M   'P 1'
#
loop_
_entity.id
_entity.type
_entity.pdbx_description
1 polymer ?
#
loop_
_entity_poly.entity_id
_entity_poly.type
_entity_poly.pdbx_seq_one_letter_code
_entity_poly.pdbx_strand_id
1 'polypeptide(L)'
;MATRTNALSQECRARQSETEEAYAKRARELLKRCAAEIAQPEQRQAVSWSEFVAWLLALRPSVVANSWQQYKSASCFLLERDIDRWTAALAGSRDPGEMQKLASKLDKRQSALRRLQAAGTQGCLPTSQKTSSCKAKRFSESDLRDIVAEAKRIRSRYAGDLADCLIAAKRCGLRPTEWAGTRLITGGDPAVLVLRVPNAKFDNLRSHGPTRTLTFDSLPVSERQAIERWVARITRNAAEAPRLIKALSDRLYGITRTLWPRRKKQIALYSARHEFSALAKLRYSPAEVAALMGHASDVTATDHYGRYRSGTLPPEVEALRDRLPKPDPGETLRVRRKLSAKLDRLPGLREGPAAAHSGF
;
A
#
# COMPACT_ATOMS: atom_id res chain seq x y z
N MET A 1 -21.21 -0.16 23.39
CA MET A 1 -19.90 0.44 23.05
C MET A 1 -18.71 -0.55 23.19
N ALA A 2 -18.74 -1.49 24.13
CA ALA A 2 -17.64 -2.46 24.36
C ALA A 2 -17.40 -3.49 23.22
N THR A 3 -18.43 -3.83 22.44
CA THR A 3 -18.37 -4.82 21.35
C THR A 3 -17.60 -4.35 20.11
N ARG A 4 -17.58 -3.05 19.80
CA ARG A 4 -16.84 -2.49 18.65
C ARG A 4 -15.33 -2.42 18.90
N THR A 5 -14.90 -2.13 20.13
CA THR A 5 -13.48 -2.02 20.49
C THR A 5 -12.79 -3.38 20.46
N ASN A 6 -13.52 -4.44 20.83
CA ASN A 6 -12.99 -5.81 20.83
C ASN A 6 -12.78 -6.34 19.40
N ALA A 7 -13.76 -6.12 18.50
CA ALA A 7 -13.64 -6.50 17.09
C ALA A 7 -12.50 -5.77 16.36
N LEU A 8 -12.31 -4.46 16.60
CA LEU A 8 -11.20 -3.67 16.04
C LEU A 8 -9.82 -4.13 16.53
N SER A 9 -9.73 -4.58 17.79
CA SER A 9 -8.49 -5.11 18.35
C SER A 9 -8.15 -6.49 17.77
N GLN A 10 -9.16 -7.32 17.53
CA GLN A 10 -9.01 -8.63 16.90
C GLN A 10 -8.57 -8.52 15.43
N GLU A 11 -9.16 -7.62 14.64
CA GLU A 11 -8.76 -7.41 13.24
C GLU A 11 -7.33 -6.84 13.08
N CYS A 12 -6.92 -5.91 13.96
CA CYS A 12 -5.55 -5.41 14.00
C CYS A 12 -4.55 -6.51 14.36
N ARG A 13 -4.88 -7.36 15.33
CA ARG A 13 -4.08 -8.54 15.69
C ARG A 13 -4.00 -9.54 14.53
N ALA A 14 -5.09 -9.75 13.80
CA ALA A 14 -5.15 -10.68 12.66
C ALA A 14 -4.29 -10.26 11.45
N ARG A 15 -4.08 -8.94 11.22
CA ARG A 15 -3.16 -8.46 10.16
C ARG A 15 -1.72 -8.26 10.63
N GLN A 16 -1.51 -7.99 11.92
CA GLN A 16 -0.19 -8.13 12.53
C GLN A 16 0.28 -9.58 12.42
N SER A 17 -0.58 -10.55 12.75
CA SER A 17 -0.29 -11.97 12.54
C SER A 17 -0.12 -12.29 11.06
N GLU A 18 -0.91 -11.74 10.13
CA GLU A 18 -0.68 -11.94 8.68
C GLU A 18 0.68 -11.38 8.21
N THR A 19 1.09 -10.22 8.73
CA THR A 19 2.39 -9.60 8.40
C THR A 19 3.54 -10.42 8.99
N GLU A 20 3.40 -10.89 10.22
CA GLU A 20 4.34 -11.78 10.90
C GLU A 20 4.42 -13.14 10.21
N GLU A 21 3.30 -13.69 9.77
CA GLU A 21 3.23 -14.93 8.97
C GLU A 21 3.93 -14.74 7.63
N ALA A 22 3.74 -13.60 6.97
CA ALA A 22 4.43 -13.27 5.72
C ALA A 22 5.95 -13.13 5.93
N TYR A 23 6.40 -12.50 7.02
CA TYR A 23 7.81 -12.45 7.40
C TYR A 23 8.36 -13.84 7.72
N ALA A 24 7.66 -14.62 8.54
CA ALA A 24 8.05 -15.97 8.90
C ALA A 24 8.13 -16.88 7.66
N LYS A 25 7.18 -16.78 6.74
CA LYS A 25 7.16 -17.53 5.48
C LYS A 25 8.37 -17.16 4.63
N ARG A 26 8.59 -15.86 4.40
CA ARG A 26 9.71 -15.37 3.59
C ARG A 26 11.07 -15.76 4.17
N ALA A 27 11.25 -15.61 5.48
CA ALA A 27 12.48 -15.99 6.16
C ALA A 27 12.76 -17.50 6.04
N ARG A 28 11.71 -18.33 6.17
CA ARG A 28 11.81 -19.78 5.94
C ARG A 28 12.16 -20.13 4.50
N GLU A 29 11.58 -19.45 3.52
CA GLU A 29 11.93 -19.62 2.10
C GLU A 29 13.39 -19.25 1.83
N LEU A 30 13.88 -18.15 2.43
CA LEU A 30 15.29 -17.75 2.35
C LEU A 30 16.23 -18.76 3.01
N LEU A 31 15.87 -19.30 4.18
CA LEU A 31 16.66 -20.35 4.84
C LEU A 31 16.72 -21.62 3.99
N LYS A 32 15.59 -22.03 3.39
CA LYS A 32 15.56 -23.18 2.47
C LYS A 32 16.46 -22.95 1.26
N ARG A 33 16.40 -21.75 0.68
CA ARG A 33 17.25 -21.35 -0.44
C ARG A 33 18.74 -21.36 -0.04
N CYS A 34 19.06 -20.78 1.10
CA CYS A 34 20.41 -20.78 1.67
C CYS A 34 20.93 -22.20 1.88
N ALA A 35 20.11 -23.09 2.44
CA ALA A 35 20.47 -24.49 2.63
C ALA A 35 20.72 -25.18 1.28
N ALA A 36 19.90 -24.93 0.27
CA ALA A 36 20.10 -25.49 -1.06
C ALA A 36 21.36 -24.97 -1.78
N GLU A 37 21.77 -23.71 -1.51
CA GLU A 37 22.95 -23.09 -2.13
C GLU A 37 24.26 -23.36 -1.37
N ILE A 38 24.20 -23.61 -0.06
CA ILE A 38 25.39 -23.86 0.78
C ILE A 38 25.62 -25.35 1.03
N ALA A 39 24.57 -26.16 1.19
CA ALA A 39 24.75 -27.56 1.56
C ALA A 39 25.33 -28.35 0.38
N GLN A 40 26.49 -28.96 0.60
CA GLN A 40 26.92 -30.08 -0.21
C GLN A 40 25.90 -31.22 -0.02
N PRO A 41 25.40 -31.89 -1.09
CA PRO A 41 24.32 -32.88 -1.01
C PRO A 41 24.54 -34.00 0.02
N GLU A 42 25.80 -34.24 0.39
CA GLU A 42 26.23 -35.35 1.24
C GLU A 42 26.26 -35.00 2.74
N GLN A 43 26.27 -33.72 3.10
CA GLN A 43 26.31 -33.26 4.49
C GLN A 43 25.00 -32.56 4.84
N ARG A 44 24.03 -33.32 5.35
CA ARG A 44 22.73 -32.82 5.86
C ARG A 44 22.87 -31.97 7.14
N GLN A 45 23.86 -31.09 7.23
CA GLN A 45 24.04 -30.22 8.38
C GLN A 45 23.10 -29.01 8.26
N ALA A 46 22.44 -28.65 9.38
CA ALA A 46 21.60 -27.48 9.43
C ALA A 46 22.45 -26.20 9.35
N VAL A 47 22.08 -25.30 8.42
CA VAL A 47 22.74 -23.99 8.26
C VAL A 47 22.67 -23.18 9.55
N SER A 48 23.81 -22.71 10.04
CA SER A 48 23.89 -21.82 11.19
C SER A 48 23.43 -20.40 10.85
N TRP A 49 23.01 -19.63 11.86
CA TRP A 49 22.62 -18.24 11.65
C TRP A 49 23.75 -17.35 11.12
N SER A 50 25.00 -17.65 11.48
CA SER A 50 26.16 -16.93 10.98
C SER A 50 26.37 -17.18 9.47
N GLU A 51 26.23 -18.42 9.02
CA GLU A 51 26.29 -18.78 7.59
C GLU A 51 25.13 -18.18 6.82
N PHE A 52 23.91 -18.27 7.36
CA PHE A 52 22.73 -17.68 6.74
C PHE A 52 22.86 -16.16 6.55
N VAL A 53 23.30 -15.43 7.58
CA VAL A 53 23.47 -13.98 7.48
C VAL A 53 24.60 -13.63 6.51
N ALA A 54 25.70 -14.38 6.49
CA ALA A 54 26.77 -14.17 5.53
C ALA A 54 26.28 -14.36 4.08
N TRP A 55 25.57 -15.45 3.81
CA TRP A 55 24.95 -15.72 2.52
C TRP A 55 23.93 -14.65 2.12
N LEU A 56 23.07 -14.25 3.05
CA LEU A 56 22.06 -13.24 2.77
C LEU A 56 22.72 -11.92 2.38
N LEU A 57 23.77 -11.49 3.10
CA LEU A 57 24.53 -10.29 2.75
C LEU A 57 25.22 -10.41 1.39
N ALA A 58 25.71 -11.60 1.03
CA ALA A 58 26.30 -11.87 -0.27
C ALA A 58 25.28 -11.79 -1.43
N LEU A 59 23.98 -11.96 -1.16
CA LEU A 59 22.94 -11.80 -2.19
C LEU A 59 22.75 -10.35 -2.64
N ARG A 60 23.17 -9.34 -1.88
CA ARG A 60 22.92 -7.92 -2.17
C ARG A 60 23.17 -7.51 -3.63
N PRO A 61 24.31 -7.86 -4.26
CA PRO A 61 24.61 -7.45 -5.63
C PRO A 61 23.64 -8.04 -6.67
N SER A 62 22.83 -9.05 -6.30
CA SER A 62 21.86 -9.71 -7.17
C SER A 62 20.40 -9.35 -6.87
N VAL A 63 20.13 -8.50 -5.87
CA VAL A 63 18.77 -8.13 -5.46
C VAL A 63 18.57 -6.62 -5.46
N VAL A 64 17.36 -6.18 -5.82
CA VAL A 64 17.01 -4.75 -5.77
C VAL A 64 16.78 -4.29 -4.33
N ALA A 65 17.07 -3.01 -4.04
CA ALA A 65 17.05 -2.45 -2.68
C ALA A 65 15.76 -2.70 -1.88
N ASN A 66 14.59 -2.65 -2.54
CA ASN A 66 13.31 -2.92 -1.86
C ASN A 66 13.14 -4.40 -1.48
N SER A 67 13.56 -5.33 -2.34
CA SER A 67 13.55 -6.76 -2.05
C SER A 67 14.54 -7.08 -0.94
N TRP A 68 15.73 -6.49 -0.98
CA TRP A 68 16.72 -6.57 0.09
C TRP A 68 16.13 -6.17 1.43
N GLN A 69 15.45 -5.03 1.50
CA GLN A 69 14.86 -4.56 2.74
C GLN A 69 13.79 -5.53 3.26
N GLN A 70 12.99 -6.12 2.39
CA GLN A 70 12.02 -7.16 2.77
C GLN A 70 12.69 -8.44 3.27
N TYR A 71 13.80 -8.85 2.67
CA TYR A 71 14.57 -10.02 3.09
C TYR A 71 15.22 -9.79 4.45
N LYS A 72 15.84 -8.61 4.64
CA LYS A 72 16.40 -8.16 5.91
C LYS A 72 15.34 -8.15 7.00
N SER A 73 14.21 -7.47 6.81
CA SER A 73 13.15 -7.39 7.82
C SER A 73 12.59 -8.76 8.20
N ALA A 74 12.33 -9.63 7.22
CA ALA A 74 11.85 -10.99 7.47
C ALA A 74 12.87 -11.82 8.27
N SER A 75 14.15 -11.70 7.92
CA SER A 75 15.25 -12.43 8.55
C SER A 75 15.53 -11.94 9.98
N CYS A 76 15.52 -10.62 10.21
CA CYS A 76 15.60 -10.05 11.57
C CYS A 76 14.45 -10.57 12.43
N PHE A 77 13.21 -10.53 11.93
CA PHE A 77 12.04 -11.02 12.67
C PHE A 77 12.18 -12.47 13.12
N LEU A 78 12.63 -13.37 12.23
CA LEU A 78 12.81 -14.78 12.58
C LEU A 78 13.97 -14.99 13.57
N LEU A 79 15.05 -14.24 13.42
CA LEU A 79 16.22 -14.31 14.28
C LEU A 79 15.96 -13.76 15.68
N GLU A 80 15.19 -12.66 15.80
CA GLU A 80 14.72 -12.10 17.06
C GLU A 80 13.88 -13.14 17.84
N ARG A 81 12.95 -13.82 17.16
CA ARG A 81 12.15 -14.89 17.79
C ARG A 81 12.99 -16.10 18.23
N ASP A 82 14.03 -16.46 17.47
CA ASP A 82 14.95 -17.52 17.90
C ASP A 82 15.78 -17.04 19.10
N ILE A 83 16.25 -15.79 19.12
CA ILE A 83 16.93 -15.19 20.28
C ILE A 83 16.05 -15.25 21.53
N ASP A 84 14.77 -14.89 21.44
CA ASP A 84 13.83 -14.95 22.56
C ASP A 84 13.68 -16.38 23.10
N ARG A 85 13.51 -17.35 22.19
CA ARG A 85 13.41 -18.77 22.54
C ARG A 85 14.66 -19.27 23.27
N TRP A 86 15.84 -18.90 22.77
CA TRP A 86 17.12 -19.30 23.35
C TRP A 86 17.40 -18.59 24.69
N THR A 87 16.97 -17.34 24.83
CA THR A 87 17.04 -16.58 26.08
C THR A 87 16.17 -17.24 27.15
N ALA A 88 14.94 -17.64 26.80
CA ALA A 88 14.05 -18.37 27.71
C ALA A 88 14.63 -19.73 28.11
N ALA A 89 15.23 -20.47 27.16
CA ALA A 89 15.89 -21.75 27.45
C ALA A 89 17.07 -21.58 28.41
N LEU A 90 17.91 -20.56 28.21
CA LEU A 90 19.03 -20.25 29.10
C LEU A 90 18.56 -19.91 30.51
N ALA A 91 17.51 -19.09 30.64
CA ALA A 91 16.92 -18.72 31.93
C ALA A 91 16.30 -19.92 32.67
N GLY A 92 15.86 -20.96 31.94
CA GLY A 92 15.27 -22.17 32.50
C GLY A 92 16.27 -23.27 32.86
N SER A 93 17.50 -23.23 32.35
CA SER A 93 18.52 -24.24 32.65
C SER A 93 19.20 -23.94 33.98
N ARG A 94 19.47 -25.01 34.75
CA ARG A 94 20.23 -24.95 36.03
C ARG A 94 21.56 -25.68 35.95
N ASP A 95 21.85 -26.35 34.82
CA ASP A 95 23.10 -27.07 34.61
C ASP A 95 24.16 -26.11 34.05
N PRO A 96 25.29 -25.88 34.75
CA PRO A 96 26.31 -24.93 34.30
C PRO A 96 26.89 -25.26 32.91
N GLY A 97 27.02 -26.55 32.58
CA GLY A 97 27.54 -27.00 31.28
C GLY A 97 26.58 -26.70 30.12
N GLU A 98 25.28 -26.92 30.32
CA GLU A 98 24.22 -26.57 29.38
C GLU A 98 24.08 -25.05 29.25
N MET A 99 24.07 -24.31 30.37
CA MET A 99 24.01 -22.85 30.37
C MET A 99 25.14 -22.23 29.54
N GLN A 100 26.38 -22.72 29.69
CA GLN A 100 27.51 -22.25 28.89
C GLN A 100 27.32 -22.49 27.39
N LYS A 101 26.81 -23.68 27.01
CA LYS A 101 26.51 -24.01 25.61
C LYS A 101 25.39 -23.13 25.04
N LEU A 102 24.33 -22.91 25.80
CA LEU A 102 23.20 -22.04 25.42
C LEU A 102 23.66 -20.59 25.26
N ALA A 103 24.44 -20.06 26.20
CA ALA A 103 24.99 -18.71 26.15
C ALA A 103 25.88 -18.48 24.92
N SER A 104 26.79 -19.41 24.60
CA SER A 104 27.62 -19.34 23.39
C SER A 104 26.78 -19.33 22.11
N LYS A 105 25.73 -20.16 22.06
CA LYS A 105 24.80 -20.20 20.91
C LYS A 105 23.93 -18.95 20.80
N LEU A 106 23.57 -18.33 21.93
CA LEU A 106 22.83 -17.07 21.98
C LEU A 106 23.69 -15.90 21.48
N ASP A 107 24.94 -15.79 21.92
CA ASP A 107 25.87 -14.75 21.47
C ASP A 107 26.06 -14.78 19.94
N LYS A 108 26.24 -15.96 19.36
CA LYS A 108 26.33 -16.12 17.89
C LYS A 108 25.10 -15.58 17.16
N ARG A 109 23.88 -15.77 17.72
CA ARG A 109 22.63 -15.25 17.15
C ARG A 109 22.54 -13.73 17.27
N GLN A 110 22.86 -13.19 18.44
CA GLN A 110 22.87 -11.76 18.67
C GLN A 110 23.88 -11.04 17.77
N SER A 111 25.07 -11.64 17.59
CA SER A 111 26.08 -11.15 16.65
C SER A 111 25.58 -11.15 15.21
N ALA A 112 24.93 -12.24 14.77
CA ALA A 112 24.30 -12.33 13.45
C ALA A 112 23.20 -11.26 13.26
N LEU A 113 22.38 -11.00 14.29
CA LEU A 113 21.33 -9.99 14.26
C LEU A 113 21.92 -8.59 14.13
N ARG A 114 22.91 -8.24 14.96
CA ARG A 114 23.62 -6.93 14.89
C ARG A 114 24.21 -6.71 13.50
N ARG A 115 24.89 -7.72 12.94
CA ARG A 115 25.47 -7.65 11.61
C ARG A 115 24.42 -7.40 10.54
N LEU A 116 23.27 -8.08 10.61
CA LEU A 116 22.17 -7.90 9.66
C LEU A 116 21.47 -6.54 9.82
N GLN A 117 21.27 -6.07 11.06
CA GLN A 117 20.65 -4.78 11.36
C GLN A 117 21.52 -3.59 10.91
N ALA A 118 22.85 -3.65 11.10
CA ALA A 118 23.79 -2.64 10.61
C ALA A 118 23.84 -2.57 9.07
N ALA A 119 23.38 -3.62 8.41
CA ALA A 119 23.50 -3.77 6.97
C ALA A 119 22.50 -2.88 6.20
N GLY A 120 22.98 -1.85 5.50
CA GLY A 120 22.16 -0.95 4.66
C GLY A 120 21.79 -1.50 3.27
N THR A 121 21.39 -0.63 2.35
CA THR A 121 21.03 -0.98 0.95
C THR A 121 22.19 -0.79 -0.04
N GLN A 122 23.36 -0.38 0.43
CA GLN A 122 24.54 -0.20 -0.41
C GLN A 122 24.92 -1.51 -1.10
N GLY A 123 25.27 -1.42 -2.39
CA GLY A 123 25.62 -2.58 -3.21
C GLY A 123 24.42 -3.41 -3.71
N CYS A 124 23.18 -2.97 -3.48
CA CYS A 124 22.00 -3.59 -4.11
C CYS A 124 21.86 -3.16 -5.59
N LEU A 125 21.19 -3.99 -6.38
CA LEU A 125 20.83 -3.63 -7.76
C LEU A 125 19.96 -2.36 -7.81
N PRO A 126 20.14 -1.51 -8.84
CA PRO A 126 19.27 -0.37 -9.08
C PRO A 126 17.81 -0.82 -9.26
N THR A 127 16.88 0.06 -8.88
CA THR A 127 15.44 -0.24 -8.82
C THR A 127 14.91 -0.87 -10.11
N SER A 128 14.13 -1.95 -9.98
CA SER A 128 13.53 -2.61 -11.14
C SER A 128 12.46 -1.74 -11.82
N GLN A 129 12.34 -1.89 -13.13
CA GLN A 129 11.27 -1.24 -13.93
C GLN A 129 9.88 -1.87 -13.71
N LYS A 130 9.73 -2.81 -12.77
CA LYS A 130 8.47 -3.54 -12.51
C LYS A 130 7.71 -3.01 -11.27
N THR A 131 8.06 -1.83 -10.77
CA THR A 131 7.42 -1.25 -9.58
C THR A 131 6.22 -0.36 -9.94
N SER A 132 5.38 -0.04 -8.95
CA SER A 132 4.27 0.90 -9.12
C SER A 132 4.72 2.28 -9.62
N SER A 133 5.98 2.67 -9.41
CA SER A 133 6.57 3.92 -9.94
C SER A 133 6.63 3.98 -11.48
N CYS A 134 6.60 2.81 -12.12
CA CYS A 134 6.60 2.63 -13.57
C CYS A 134 5.19 2.69 -14.17
N LYS A 135 4.15 2.76 -13.34
CA LYS A 135 2.78 3.00 -13.79
C LYS A 135 2.59 4.45 -14.18
N ALA A 136 1.71 4.71 -15.14
CA ALA A 136 1.34 6.07 -15.49
C ALA A 136 0.72 6.76 -14.28
N LYS A 137 1.15 8.00 -13.99
CA LYS A 137 0.57 8.82 -12.91
C LYS A 137 -0.64 9.63 -13.39
N ARG A 138 -0.69 9.92 -14.69
CA ARG A 138 -1.81 10.59 -15.38
C ARG A 138 -2.70 9.53 -16.02
N PHE A 139 -4.00 9.70 -15.92
CA PHE A 139 -5.00 8.85 -16.57
C PHE A 139 -6.14 9.73 -17.09
N SER A 140 -6.02 10.21 -18.33
CA SER A 140 -6.96 11.17 -18.92
C SER A 140 -8.34 10.56 -19.20
N GLU A 141 -9.35 11.39 -19.48
CA GLU A 141 -10.65 10.88 -19.94
C GLU A 141 -10.57 10.27 -21.34
N SER A 142 -9.65 10.76 -22.20
CA SER A 142 -9.38 10.11 -23.49
C SER A 142 -8.82 8.70 -23.31
N ASP A 143 -7.81 8.54 -22.44
CA ASP A 143 -7.27 7.21 -22.10
C ASP A 143 -8.40 6.28 -21.60
N LEU A 144 -9.31 6.80 -20.76
CA LEU A 144 -10.45 6.02 -20.26
C LEU A 144 -11.40 5.60 -21.39
N ARG A 145 -11.77 6.54 -22.28
CA ARG A 145 -12.65 6.27 -23.42
C ARG A 145 -12.06 5.19 -24.33
N ASP A 146 -10.78 5.32 -24.69
CA ASP A 146 -10.08 4.38 -25.57
C ASP A 146 -10.03 2.97 -24.96
N ILE A 147 -9.69 2.88 -23.67
CA ILE A 147 -9.67 1.60 -22.95
C ILE A 147 -11.06 0.96 -22.88
N VAL A 148 -12.10 1.74 -22.59
CA VAL A 148 -13.48 1.23 -22.51
C VAL A 148 -13.99 0.78 -23.87
N ALA A 149 -13.70 1.54 -24.93
CA ALA A 149 -14.05 1.17 -26.30
C ALA A 149 -13.37 -0.16 -26.70
N GLU A 150 -12.06 -0.27 -26.43
CA GLU A 150 -11.31 -1.50 -26.74
C GLU A 150 -11.76 -2.69 -25.88
N ALA A 151 -12.06 -2.47 -24.60
CA ALA A 151 -12.60 -3.52 -23.72
C ALA A 151 -13.91 -4.12 -24.28
N LYS A 152 -14.80 -3.27 -24.81
CA LYS A 152 -16.05 -3.68 -25.46
C LYS A 152 -15.79 -4.44 -26.77
N ARG A 153 -14.77 -4.04 -27.55
CA ARG A 153 -14.40 -4.70 -28.81
C ARG A 153 -13.91 -6.13 -28.60
N ILE A 154 -13.07 -6.39 -27.60
CA ILE A 154 -12.48 -7.72 -27.36
C ILE A 154 -13.47 -8.69 -26.66
N ARG A 155 -14.77 -8.39 -26.62
CA ARG A 155 -15.89 -9.27 -26.19
C ARG A 155 -15.58 -10.21 -25.00
N SER A 156 -15.00 -9.69 -23.92
CA SER A 156 -14.76 -10.48 -22.70
C SER A 156 -15.92 -10.37 -21.73
N ARG A 157 -16.19 -11.45 -20.98
CA ARG A 157 -17.11 -11.43 -19.84
C ARG A 157 -16.78 -10.36 -18.79
N TYR A 158 -15.54 -9.88 -18.76
CA TYR A 158 -15.05 -8.85 -17.85
C TYR A 158 -15.06 -7.43 -18.44
N ALA A 159 -15.55 -7.22 -19.67
CA ALA A 159 -15.51 -5.91 -20.31
C ALA A 159 -16.35 -4.87 -19.55
N GLY A 160 -17.56 -5.23 -19.14
CA GLY A 160 -18.42 -4.38 -18.30
C GLY A 160 -17.81 -4.12 -16.92
N ASP A 161 -17.36 -5.19 -16.25
CA ASP A 161 -16.68 -5.11 -14.95
C ASP A 161 -15.45 -4.17 -15.00
N LEU A 162 -14.66 -4.23 -16.08
CA LEU A 162 -13.49 -3.36 -16.25
C LEU A 162 -13.89 -1.90 -16.44
N ALA A 163 -14.91 -1.63 -17.26
CA ALA A 163 -15.38 -0.26 -17.51
C ALA A 163 -15.92 0.37 -16.21
N ASP A 164 -16.82 -0.34 -15.51
CA ASP A 164 -17.38 0.11 -14.25
C ASP A 164 -16.29 0.31 -13.18
N CYS A 165 -15.33 -0.62 -13.10
CA CYS A 165 -14.18 -0.51 -12.19
C CYS A 165 -13.32 0.72 -12.47
N LEU A 166 -13.00 1.02 -13.74
CA LEU A 166 -12.15 2.17 -14.10
C LEU A 166 -12.84 3.51 -13.85
N ILE A 167 -14.13 3.61 -14.18
CA ILE A 167 -14.95 4.80 -13.89
C ILE A 167 -15.00 5.02 -12.39
N ALA A 168 -15.37 3.98 -11.63
CA ALA A 168 -15.44 4.06 -10.17
C ALA A 168 -14.08 4.40 -9.53
N ALA A 169 -12.98 3.80 -10.03
CA ALA A 169 -11.64 4.10 -9.54
C ALA A 169 -11.21 5.55 -9.80
N LYS A 170 -11.56 6.13 -10.95
CA LYS A 170 -11.25 7.53 -11.28
C LYS A 170 -12.07 8.53 -10.47
N ARG A 171 -13.33 8.21 -10.17
CA ARG A 171 -14.22 9.11 -9.40
C ARG A 171 -14.05 9.01 -7.90
N CYS A 172 -13.72 7.83 -7.37
CA CYS A 172 -13.64 7.63 -5.92
C CYS A 172 -12.20 7.57 -5.39
N GLY A 173 -11.20 7.32 -6.25
CA GLY A 173 -9.79 7.29 -5.84
C GLY A 173 -9.40 6.14 -4.91
N LEU A 174 -10.21 5.08 -4.82
CA LEU A 174 -9.95 3.93 -3.94
C LEU A 174 -8.73 3.12 -4.39
N ARG A 175 -8.03 2.50 -3.43
CA ARG A 175 -7.08 1.43 -3.74
C ARG A 175 -7.86 0.18 -4.16
N PRO A 176 -7.31 -0.67 -5.02
CA PRO A 176 -7.99 -1.89 -5.43
C PRO A 176 -8.50 -2.74 -4.26
N THR A 177 -7.69 -2.88 -3.20
CA THR A 177 -8.00 -3.67 -2.01
C THR A 177 -9.09 -3.06 -1.10
N GLU A 178 -9.48 -1.80 -1.31
CA GLU A 178 -10.52 -1.13 -0.50
C GLU A 178 -11.94 -1.44 -0.99
N TRP A 179 -12.09 -1.84 -2.25
CA TRP A 179 -13.41 -2.03 -2.87
C TRP A 179 -14.25 -3.14 -2.23
N ALA A 180 -13.64 -4.27 -1.87
CA ALA A 180 -14.36 -5.43 -1.33
C ALA A 180 -15.15 -5.12 -0.03
N GLY A 181 -14.66 -4.17 0.77
CA GLY A 181 -15.33 -3.74 2.00
C GLY A 181 -16.13 -2.43 1.87
N THR A 182 -16.22 -1.87 0.66
CA THR A 182 -16.98 -0.63 0.43
C THR A 182 -18.49 -0.88 0.54
N ARG A 183 -19.24 0.11 1.04
CA ARG A 183 -20.70 0.04 1.19
C ARG A 183 -21.34 1.33 0.70
N LEU A 184 -22.48 1.20 0.02
CA LEU A 184 -23.40 2.31 -0.27
C LEU A 184 -24.21 2.61 1.00
N ILE A 185 -24.31 3.89 1.37
CA ILE A 185 -25.22 4.31 2.45
C ILE A 185 -26.56 4.69 1.79
N THR A 186 -27.63 4.04 2.22
CA THR A 186 -29.01 4.25 1.74
C THR A 186 -29.82 5.05 2.75
N GLY A 187 -30.95 5.63 2.32
CA GLY A 187 -31.90 6.34 3.20
C GLY A 187 -31.67 7.85 3.35
N GLY A 188 -30.81 8.43 2.51
CA GLY A 188 -30.66 9.88 2.34
C GLY A 188 -31.29 10.39 1.05
N ASP A 189 -30.96 11.62 0.67
CA ASP A 189 -31.36 12.23 -0.60
C ASP A 189 -30.96 11.32 -1.79
N PRO A 190 -31.92 10.86 -2.64
CA PRO A 190 -31.65 10.05 -3.82
C PRO A 190 -30.66 10.68 -4.80
N ALA A 191 -30.53 12.01 -4.84
CA ALA A 191 -29.58 12.72 -5.69
C ALA A 191 -28.13 12.53 -5.20
N VAL A 192 -27.95 12.34 -3.89
CA VAL A 192 -26.64 12.21 -3.23
C VAL A 192 -26.19 10.75 -3.21
N LEU A 193 -24.93 10.49 -3.59
CA LEU A 193 -24.32 9.17 -3.49
C LEU A 193 -23.31 9.18 -2.34
N VAL A 194 -23.49 8.30 -1.36
CA VAL A 194 -22.57 8.20 -0.22
C VAL A 194 -21.94 6.81 -0.15
N LEU A 195 -20.61 6.79 -0.13
CA LEU A 195 -19.82 5.57 0.04
C LEU A 195 -19.12 5.58 1.40
N ARG A 196 -19.29 4.50 2.17
CA ARG A 196 -18.43 4.18 3.31
C ARG A 196 -17.36 3.20 2.89
N VAL A 197 -16.11 3.60 3.02
CA VAL A 197 -14.94 2.91 2.48
C VAL A 197 -14.00 2.49 3.60
N PRO A 198 -13.54 1.23 3.67
CA PRO A 198 -12.52 0.84 4.63
C PRO A 198 -11.15 1.44 4.24
N ASN A 199 -10.42 1.96 5.21
CA ASN A 199 -9.07 2.44 4.97
C ASN A 199 -8.08 1.28 5.05
N ALA A 200 -7.51 0.86 3.92
CA ALA A 200 -6.62 -0.31 3.84
C ALA A 200 -5.26 -0.17 4.59
N LYS A 201 -5.02 0.93 5.30
CA LYS A 201 -3.80 1.19 6.09
C LYS A 201 -4.10 1.72 7.51
N PHE A 202 -5.27 1.42 8.05
CA PHE A 202 -5.68 1.90 9.38
C PHE A 202 -4.85 1.33 10.53
N ASP A 203 -4.65 0.02 10.52
CA ASP A 203 -3.88 -0.76 11.50
C ASP A 203 -2.42 -0.31 11.68
N ASN A 204 -1.77 0.18 10.62
CA ASN A 204 -0.38 0.67 10.65
C ASN A 204 -0.23 2.11 11.17
N LEU A 205 -1.28 2.69 11.79
CA LEU A 205 -1.37 4.11 12.13
C LEU A 205 -1.22 5.06 10.93
N ARG A 206 -1.31 4.54 9.70
CA ARG A 206 -1.10 5.27 8.43
C ARG A 206 -2.40 5.77 7.78
N SER A 207 -3.54 5.62 8.45
CA SER A 207 -4.82 6.27 8.13
C SER A 207 -5.36 7.09 9.32
N HIS A 208 -6.27 8.04 9.06
CA HIS A 208 -6.97 8.85 10.05
C HIS A 208 -8.14 8.13 10.76
N GLY A 209 -8.58 6.98 10.25
CA GLY A 209 -9.70 6.21 10.81
C GLY A 209 -9.89 4.85 10.15
N PRO A 210 -10.75 3.96 10.71
CA PRO A 210 -11.02 2.62 10.16
C PRO A 210 -11.73 2.68 8.82
N THR A 211 -12.58 3.69 8.65
CA THR A 211 -13.31 3.97 7.42
C THR A 211 -13.15 5.44 7.06
N ARG A 212 -13.45 5.76 5.80
CA ARG A 212 -13.67 7.11 5.29
C ARG A 212 -14.99 7.20 4.53
N THR A 213 -15.50 8.40 4.37
CA THR A 213 -16.79 8.68 3.73
C THR A 213 -16.55 9.54 2.50
N LEU A 214 -17.12 9.11 1.38
CA LEU A 214 -17.12 9.89 0.13
C LEU A 214 -18.55 10.26 -0.20
N THR A 215 -18.85 11.55 -0.22
CA THR A 215 -20.19 12.08 -0.52
C THR A 215 -20.15 12.79 -1.86
N PHE A 216 -20.97 12.36 -2.81
CA PHE A 216 -21.15 13.03 -4.09
C PHE A 216 -22.53 13.68 -4.13
N ASP A 217 -22.59 15.01 -4.18
CA ASP A 217 -23.87 15.73 -4.23
C ASP A 217 -24.55 15.59 -5.59
N SER A 218 -23.76 15.51 -6.65
CA SER A 218 -24.22 15.32 -8.01
C SER A 218 -23.16 14.56 -8.79
N LEU A 219 -23.61 13.52 -9.48
CA LEU A 219 -22.81 12.75 -10.44
C LEU A 219 -23.66 12.53 -11.69
N PRO A 220 -23.05 12.53 -12.89
CA PRO A 220 -23.71 12.04 -14.08
C PRO A 220 -24.30 10.65 -13.82
N VAL A 221 -25.55 10.44 -14.24
CA VAL A 221 -26.29 9.18 -14.00
C VAL A 221 -25.48 7.96 -14.42
N SER A 222 -24.79 8.03 -15.57
CA SER A 222 -23.93 6.96 -16.06
C SER A 222 -22.75 6.64 -15.14
N GLU A 223 -22.12 7.64 -14.53
CA GLU A 223 -21.01 7.46 -13.58
C GLU A 223 -21.50 6.91 -12.25
N ARG A 224 -22.63 7.42 -11.73
CA ARG A 224 -23.31 6.88 -10.54
C ARG A 224 -23.61 5.40 -10.73
N GLN A 225 -24.27 5.03 -11.83
CA GLN A 225 -24.63 3.65 -12.11
C GLN A 225 -23.39 2.75 -12.25
N ALA A 226 -22.30 3.25 -12.85
CA ALA A 226 -21.04 2.50 -12.94
C ALA A 226 -20.43 2.22 -11.56
N ILE A 227 -20.46 3.22 -10.66
CA ILE A 227 -20.02 3.04 -9.26
C ILE A 227 -20.89 2.03 -8.54
N GLU A 228 -22.22 2.15 -8.63
CA GLU A 228 -23.17 1.25 -7.97
C GLU A 228 -23.02 -0.20 -8.46
N ARG A 229 -22.95 -0.41 -9.79
CA ARG A 229 -22.70 -1.73 -10.39
C ARG A 229 -21.35 -2.30 -9.96
N TRP A 230 -20.29 -1.49 -9.94
CA TRP A 230 -18.98 -1.94 -9.50
C TRP A 230 -18.98 -2.37 -8.03
N VAL A 231 -19.57 -1.54 -7.14
CA VAL A 231 -19.68 -1.85 -5.72
C VAL A 231 -20.50 -3.13 -5.52
N ALA A 232 -21.66 -3.26 -6.17
CA ALA A 232 -22.46 -4.48 -6.11
C ALA A 232 -21.69 -5.71 -6.61
N ARG A 233 -20.95 -5.58 -7.72
CA ARG A 233 -20.17 -6.67 -8.33
C ARG A 233 -19.05 -7.17 -7.42
N ILE A 234 -18.26 -6.26 -6.88
CA ILE A 234 -17.05 -6.58 -6.11
C ILE A 234 -17.37 -7.02 -4.67
N THR A 235 -18.51 -6.57 -4.12
CA THR A 235 -18.93 -6.93 -2.76
C THR A 235 -19.75 -8.22 -2.70
N ARG A 236 -20.41 -8.62 -3.80
CA ARG A 236 -21.21 -9.87 -3.88
C ARG A 236 -20.41 -11.10 -3.45
N ASN A 237 -19.13 -11.16 -3.81
CA ASN A 237 -18.21 -12.19 -3.35
C ASN A 237 -16.87 -11.56 -2.94
N ALA A 238 -16.86 -10.94 -1.76
CA ALA A 238 -15.70 -10.23 -1.23
C ALA A 238 -14.44 -11.12 -1.11
N ALA A 239 -14.61 -12.44 -0.90
CA ALA A 239 -13.50 -13.40 -0.84
C ALA A 239 -12.82 -13.59 -2.20
N GLU A 240 -13.58 -13.48 -3.30
CA GLU A 240 -13.04 -13.56 -4.67
C GLU A 240 -12.57 -12.22 -5.24
N ALA A 241 -12.85 -11.11 -4.56
CA ALA A 241 -12.47 -9.78 -5.01
C ALA A 241 -10.99 -9.65 -5.42
N PRO A 242 -10.00 -10.21 -4.69
CA PRO A 242 -8.60 -10.16 -5.11
C PRO A 242 -8.36 -10.84 -6.46
N ARG A 243 -9.02 -11.97 -6.74
CA ARG A 243 -8.90 -12.69 -8.03
C ARG A 243 -9.53 -11.89 -9.16
N LEU A 244 -10.72 -11.30 -8.93
CA LEU A 244 -11.37 -10.44 -9.91
C LEU A 244 -10.52 -9.21 -10.24
N ILE A 245 -10.02 -8.50 -9.23
CA ILE A 245 -9.14 -7.34 -9.40
C ILE A 245 -7.87 -7.71 -10.17
N LYS A 246 -7.29 -8.88 -9.91
CA LYS A 246 -6.13 -9.38 -10.66
C LYS A 246 -6.47 -9.62 -12.13
N ALA A 247 -7.59 -10.30 -12.42
CA ALA A 247 -8.05 -10.53 -13.79
C ALA A 247 -8.30 -9.22 -14.55
N LEU A 248 -8.93 -8.23 -13.91
CA LEU A 248 -9.14 -6.89 -14.49
C LEU A 248 -7.81 -6.16 -14.72
N SER A 249 -6.85 -6.29 -13.80
CA SER A 249 -5.51 -5.68 -13.94
C SER A 249 -4.75 -6.27 -15.12
N ASP A 250 -4.78 -7.58 -15.29
CA ASP A 250 -4.11 -8.26 -16.42
C ASP A 250 -4.75 -7.89 -17.74
N ARG A 251 -6.09 -7.80 -17.77
CA ARG A 251 -6.83 -7.39 -18.96
C ARG A 251 -6.52 -5.94 -19.35
N LEU A 252 -6.51 -5.04 -18.38
CA LEU A 252 -6.11 -3.65 -18.57
C LEU A 252 -4.68 -3.55 -19.11
N TYR A 253 -3.75 -4.34 -18.57
CA TYR A 253 -2.39 -4.39 -19.08
C TYR A 253 -2.35 -4.83 -20.56
N GLY A 254 -3.08 -5.89 -20.93
CA GLY A 254 -3.20 -6.31 -22.33
C GLY A 254 -3.76 -5.21 -23.24
N ILE A 255 -4.88 -4.59 -22.85
CA ILE A 255 -5.52 -3.51 -23.63
C ILE A 255 -4.56 -2.33 -23.81
N THR A 256 -3.92 -1.87 -22.74
CA THR A 256 -3.04 -0.70 -22.78
C THR A 256 -1.78 -0.95 -23.63
N ARG A 257 -1.26 -2.18 -23.64
CA ARG A 257 -0.16 -2.59 -24.53
C ARG A 257 -0.57 -2.65 -26.00
N THR A 258 -1.82 -3.02 -26.30
CA THR A 258 -2.38 -3.01 -27.65
C THR A 258 -2.61 -1.59 -28.14
N LEU A 259 -3.27 -0.75 -27.33
CA LEU A 259 -3.57 0.64 -27.71
C LEU A 259 -2.31 1.50 -27.83
N TRP A 260 -1.36 1.32 -26.90
CA TRP A 260 -0.17 2.16 -26.82
C TRP A 260 1.12 1.35 -26.61
N PRO A 261 1.57 0.59 -27.63
CA PRO A 261 2.74 -0.29 -27.50
C PRO A 261 4.03 0.46 -27.18
N ARG A 262 4.15 1.72 -27.62
CA ARG A 262 5.32 2.60 -27.41
C ARG A 262 5.27 3.41 -26.11
N ARG A 263 4.17 3.38 -25.36
CA ARG A 263 4.04 4.16 -24.12
C ARG A 263 4.91 3.55 -23.02
N LYS A 264 5.89 4.32 -22.53
CA LYS A 264 6.87 3.87 -21.51
C LYS A 264 6.22 3.47 -20.18
N LYS A 265 5.12 4.14 -19.80
CA LYS A 265 4.38 3.86 -18.56
C LYS A 265 2.93 3.55 -18.89
N GLN A 266 2.52 2.33 -18.61
CA GLN A 266 1.17 1.84 -18.92
C GLN A 266 0.16 2.29 -17.86
N ILE A 267 -1.10 2.45 -18.27
CA ILE A 267 -2.21 2.69 -17.36
C ILE A 267 -2.45 1.42 -16.55
N ALA A 268 -2.66 1.57 -15.25
CA ALA A 268 -3.05 0.50 -14.35
C ALA A 268 -4.20 0.98 -13.45
N LEU A 269 -4.87 0.07 -12.72
CA LEU A 269 -5.92 0.46 -11.78
C LEU A 269 -5.46 1.52 -10.77
N TYR A 270 -4.17 1.47 -10.38
CA TYR A 270 -3.58 2.45 -9.46
C TYR A 270 -3.35 3.84 -10.09
N SER A 271 -3.29 3.94 -11.42
CA SER A 271 -3.21 5.22 -12.14
C SER A 271 -4.44 6.08 -11.87
N ALA A 272 -5.63 5.47 -11.75
CA ALA A 272 -6.87 6.17 -11.42
C ALA A 272 -6.81 6.86 -10.06
N ARG A 273 -6.23 6.21 -9.05
CA ARG A 273 -5.99 6.83 -7.73
C ARG A 273 -5.01 8.00 -7.81
N HIS A 274 -3.98 7.90 -8.65
CA HIS A 274 -3.03 9.00 -8.83
C HIS A 274 -3.68 10.22 -9.48
N GLU A 275 -4.50 9.98 -10.49
CA GLU A 275 -5.29 11.01 -11.17
C GLU A 275 -6.28 11.68 -10.20
N PHE A 276 -7.07 10.88 -9.47
CA PHE A 276 -7.99 11.38 -8.45
C PHE A 276 -7.29 12.31 -7.45
N SER A 277 -6.13 11.90 -6.92
CA SER A 277 -5.39 12.73 -5.98
C SER A 277 -4.87 14.02 -6.62
N ALA A 278 -4.42 13.96 -7.89
CA ALA A 278 -3.98 15.15 -8.61
C ALA A 278 -5.13 16.16 -8.81
N LEU A 279 -6.34 15.67 -9.13
CA LEU A 279 -7.54 16.48 -9.24
C LEU A 279 -7.97 17.04 -7.86
N ALA A 280 -7.96 16.22 -6.82
CA ALA A 280 -8.35 16.64 -5.48
C ALA A 280 -7.46 17.76 -4.94
N LYS A 281 -6.16 17.75 -5.25
CA LYS A 281 -5.22 18.83 -4.91
C LYS A 281 -5.51 20.17 -5.57
N LEU A 282 -6.32 20.19 -6.64
CA LEU A 282 -6.75 21.43 -7.29
C LEU A 282 -7.95 22.08 -6.59
N ARG A 283 -8.66 21.34 -5.73
CA ARG A 283 -9.92 21.77 -5.10
C ARG A 283 -9.86 21.84 -3.59
N TYR A 284 -9.10 20.94 -2.97
CA TYR A 284 -9.15 20.68 -1.54
C TYR A 284 -7.80 20.94 -0.87
N SER A 285 -7.85 21.30 0.40
CA SER A 285 -6.66 21.43 1.26
C SER A 285 -5.96 20.08 1.45
N PRO A 286 -4.66 20.06 1.83
CA PRO A 286 -3.93 18.81 2.05
C PRO A 286 -4.61 17.87 3.06
N ALA A 287 -5.24 18.41 4.11
CA ALA A 287 -5.97 17.63 5.11
C ALA A 287 -7.24 16.98 4.54
N GLU A 288 -7.99 17.70 3.70
CA GLU A 288 -9.18 17.20 3.02
C GLU A 288 -8.81 16.15 1.97
N VAL A 289 -7.74 16.36 1.19
CA VAL A 289 -7.21 15.35 0.27
C VAL A 289 -6.80 14.09 1.05
N ALA A 290 -6.15 14.24 2.21
CA ALA A 290 -5.79 13.12 3.07
C ALA A 290 -7.02 12.39 3.65
N ALA A 291 -8.10 13.11 3.97
CA ALA A 291 -9.38 12.52 4.36
C ALA A 291 -9.99 11.68 3.21
N LEU A 292 -10.14 12.27 2.02
CA LEU A 292 -10.62 11.57 0.82
C LEU A 292 -9.77 10.34 0.46
N MET A 293 -8.46 10.42 0.70
CA MET A 293 -7.52 9.35 0.38
C MET A 293 -7.35 8.30 1.47
N GLY A 294 -7.86 8.50 2.68
CA GLY A 294 -7.63 7.54 3.77
C GLY A 294 -6.20 7.56 4.31
N HIS A 295 -5.54 8.73 4.31
CA HIS A 295 -4.18 8.91 4.81
C HIS A 295 -4.19 9.42 6.27
N ALA A 296 -3.14 9.09 7.03
CA ALA A 296 -2.95 9.58 8.41
C ALA A 296 -2.35 10.98 8.51
N SER A 297 -1.67 11.43 7.46
CA SER A 297 -1.05 12.75 7.39
C SER A 297 -1.04 13.27 5.95
N ASP A 298 -1.09 14.58 5.84
CA ASP A 298 -1.00 15.36 4.60
C ASP A 298 0.38 15.27 3.93
N VAL A 299 1.48 15.06 4.69
CA VAL A 299 2.85 14.90 4.14
C VAL A 299 2.91 13.80 3.06
N THR A 300 2.23 12.67 3.29
CA THR A 300 2.14 11.60 2.28
C THR A 300 1.23 11.94 1.10
N ALA A 301 0.35 12.93 1.23
CA ALA A 301 -0.45 13.47 0.14
C ALA A 301 0.36 14.42 -0.73
N THR A 302 1.38 15.13 -0.24
CA THR A 302 2.11 16.16 -1.01
C THR A 302 3.09 15.58 -2.03
N ASP A 303 3.82 14.51 -1.71
CA ASP A 303 5.05 14.13 -2.45
C ASP A 303 4.88 13.08 -3.56
N HIS A 304 3.85 12.23 -3.51
CA HIS A 304 3.81 11.04 -4.38
C HIS A 304 2.89 11.14 -5.61
N TYR A 305 2.10 12.21 -5.75
CA TYR A 305 1.07 12.33 -6.78
C TYR A 305 1.44 13.34 -7.88
N GLY A 306 0.90 13.14 -9.09
CA GLY A 306 1.08 14.09 -10.18
C GLY A 306 0.56 15.47 -9.78
N ARG A 307 1.24 16.53 -10.24
CA ARG A 307 0.79 17.92 -10.06
C ARG A 307 0.23 18.43 -11.39
N TYR A 308 -0.87 19.16 -11.31
CA TYR A 308 -1.31 20.07 -12.36
C TYR A 308 -0.55 21.39 -12.17
N ARG A 309 -0.08 22.02 -13.27
CA ARG A 309 0.58 23.33 -13.19
C ARG A 309 -0.48 24.40 -12.94
N SER A 310 -0.18 25.38 -12.10
CA SER A 310 -1.05 26.54 -11.87
C SER A 310 -1.23 27.32 -13.18
N GLY A 311 -2.49 27.53 -13.58
CA GLY A 311 -2.92 28.19 -14.81
C GLY A 311 -4.38 27.87 -15.10
N THR A 312 -4.94 28.39 -16.20
CA THR A 312 -6.30 28.02 -16.66
C THR A 312 -6.36 26.52 -16.92
N LEU A 313 -7.22 25.83 -16.18
CA LEU A 313 -7.44 24.40 -16.38
C LEU A 313 -8.23 24.20 -17.68
N PRO A 314 -7.93 23.15 -18.47
CA PRO A 314 -8.82 22.76 -19.55
C PRO A 314 -10.24 22.51 -19.02
N PRO A 315 -11.31 22.90 -19.74
CA PRO A 315 -12.70 22.74 -19.27
C PRO A 315 -13.05 21.32 -18.84
N GLU A 316 -12.46 20.31 -19.50
CA GLU A 316 -12.60 18.91 -19.13
C GLU A 316 -12.02 18.59 -17.75
N VAL A 317 -10.89 19.20 -17.36
CA VAL A 317 -10.25 19.00 -16.05
C VAL A 317 -11.06 19.69 -14.97
N GLU A 318 -11.60 20.88 -15.26
CA GLU A 318 -12.49 21.62 -14.37
C GLU A 318 -13.78 20.84 -14.09
N ALA A 319 -14.46 20.35 -15.13
CA ALA A 319 -15.65 19.53 -14.98
C ALA A 319 -15.39 18.25 -14.15
N LEU A 320 -14.21 17.65 -14.25
CA LEU A 320 -13.82 16.49 -13.45
C LEU A 320 -13.53 16.84 -11.99
N ARG A 321 -12.84 17.98 -11.76
CA ARG A 321 -12.56 18.51 -10.43
C ARG A 321 -13.87 18.75 -9.67
N ASP A 322 -14.89 19.24 -10.35
CA ASP A 322 -16.16 19.61 -9.72
C ASP A 322 -17.08 18.42 -9.44
N ARG A 323 -16.78 17.27 -10.05
CA ARG A 323 -17.44 15.96 -9.78
C ARG A 323 -16.76 15.16 -8.67
N LEU A 324 -15.74 15.70 -8.01
CA LEU A 324 -15.08 15.02 -6.91
C LEU A 324 -16.00 14.93 -5.68
N PRO A 325 -15.87 13.85 -4.87
CA PRO A 325 -16.62 13.74 -3.64
C PRO A 325 -16.16 14.79 -2.63
N LYS A 326 -17.10 15.26 -1.80
CA LYS A 326 -16.82 16.10 -0.66
C LYS A 326 -16.14 15.29 0.46
N PRO A 327 -15.10 15.84 1.11
CA PRO A 327 -14.51 15.26 2.31
C PRO A 327 -15.49 15.37 3.49
N ASP A 328 -15.54 14.35 4.34
CA ASP A 328 -16.25 14.46 5.61
C ASP A 328 -15.50 15.44 6.56
N PRO A 329 -16.18 16.45 7.13
CA PRO A 329 -15.55 17.40 8.04
C PRO A 329 -14.94 16.73 9.29
N GLY A 330 -15.59 15.71 9.85
CA GLY A 330 -15.10 14.96 11.00
C GLY A 330 -13.84 14.14 10.69
N GLU A 331 -13.75 13.55 9.50
CA GLU A 331 -12.55 12.88 8.97
C GLU A 331 -11.40 13.87 8.76
N THR A 332 -11.70 15.05 8.21
CA THR A 332 -10.72 16.13 8.01
C THR A 332 -10.15 16.62 9.34
N LEU A 333 -11.01 16.82 10.35
CA LEU A 333 -10.57 17.18 11.70
C LEU A 333 -9.68 16.10 12.33
N ARG A 334 -9.99 14.81 12.13
CA ARG A 334 -9.14 13.70 12.60
C ARG A 334 -7.76 13.71 11.95
N VAL A 335 -7.65 14.00 10.65
CA VAL A 335 -6.36 14.18 9.97
C VAL A 335 -5.56 15.31 10.60
N ARG A 336 -6.18 16.49 10.77
CA ARG A 336 -5.51 17.67 11.35
C ARG A 336 -4.99 17.39 12.76
N ARG A 337 -5.79 16.74 13.61
CA ARG A 337 -5.38 16.35 14.97
C ARG A 337 -4.18 15.39 14.97
N LYS A 338 -4.16 14.39 14.08
CA LYS A 338 -3.02 13.47 13.96
C LYS A 338 -1.75 14.16 13.48
N LEU A 339 -1.87 15.14 12.59
CA LEU A 339 -0.74 15.95 12.15
C LEU A 339 -0.16 16.78 13.30
N SER A 340 -1.02 17.51 14.03
CA SER A 340 -0.59 18.31 15.19
C SER A 340 0.15 17.45 16.22
N ALA A 341 -0.45 16.33 16.62
CA ALA A 341 0.16 15.39 17.57
C ALA A 341 1.51 14.83 17.10
N LYS A 342 1.74 14.73 15.78
CA LYS A 342 3.02 14.30 15.21
C LYS A 342 4.06 15.42 15.24
N LEU A 343 3.65 16.65 14.93
CA LEU A 343 4.52 17.84 14.99
C LEU A 343 4.93 18.15 16.44
N ASP A 344 4.03 18.00 17.40
CA ASP A 344 4.33 18.24 18.82
C ASP A 344 5.31 17.21 19.41
N ARG A 345 5.42 16.02 18.80
CA ARG A 345 6.40 14.98 19.17
C ARG A 345 7.77 15.14 18.47
N LEU A 346 7.87 16.05 17.51
CA LEU A 346 9.08 16.29 16.71
C LEU A 346 9.31 17.81 16.58
N PRO A 347 9.84 18.48 17.63
CA PRO A 347 9.93 19.94 17.67
C PRO A 347 10.74 20.57 16.52
N GLY A 348 11.60 19.80 15.82
CA GLY A 348 12.41 20.27 14.68
C GLY A 348 11.70 20.36 13.32
N LEU A 349 10.38 20.15 13.22
CA LEU A 349 9.61 20.24 11.96
C LEU A 349 8.74 21.52 11.84
N ARG A 350 8.80 22.43 12.83
CA ARG A 350 8.06 23.70 12.79
C ARG A 350 8.67 24.73 11.82
N GLU A 351 9.93 24.56 11.45
CA GLU A 351 10.63 25.45 10.51
C GLU A 351 10.71 24.81 9.12
N GLY A 352 9.70 25.08 8.28
CA GLY A 352 9.88 25.02 6.83
C GLY A 352 10.72 26.21 6.35
N PRO A 353 11.33 26.15 5.15
CA PRO A 353 12.28 27.16 4.71
C PRO A 353 11.60 28.53 4.67
N ALA A 354 12.13 29.46 5.47
CA ALA A 354 11.78 30.85 5.40
C ALA A 354 11.91 31.31 3.94
N ALA A 355 10.85 31.94 3.44
CA ALA A 355 10.87 32.61 2.15
C ALA A 355 12.06 33.58 2.15
N ALA A 356 13.03 33.33 1.26
CA ALA A 356 14.01 34.34 0.89
C ALA A 356 13.24 35.44 0.16
N HIS A 357 12.85 36.47 0.91
CA HIS A 357 12.44 37.74 0.35
C HIS A 357 13.66 38.39 -0.31
N SER A 358 13.56 38.50 -1.63
CA SER A 358 14.08 39.57 -2.49
C SER A 358 14.83 40.70 -1.77
N GLY A 359 16.14 40.75 -2.02
CA GLY A 359 16.93 41.98 -2.02
C GLY A 359 17.50 42.19 -3.42
N PHE A 360 16.99 43.23 -4.08
CA PHE A 360 17.34 43.81 -5.40
C PHE A 360 16.87 43.09 -6.66
#